data_AF-A0A6P2F6H0-F1
#
_entry.id   AF-A0A6P2F6H0-F1
#
_cell.length_a   1.000
_cell.length_b   1.000
_cell.length_c   1.000
_cell.angle_alpha   90.00
_cell.angle_beta   90.00
_cell.angle_gamma   90.00
#
_symmetry.space_group_name_H-M   'P 1'
#
loop_
_entity.id
_entity.type
_entity.pdbx_description
1 polymer ?
#
loop_
_entity_poly.entity_id
_entity_poly.type
_entity_poly.pdbx_seq_one_letter_code
_entity_poly.pdbx_strand_id
1 'polypeptide(L)'
;MESPDLETVEKARALIQEVIAGRSHLAAAVPYFAPTDIGCLPPALQEAESRIEEENDFGNRVRAAIQMSLAAAAASLRVSESLMQDFAQLGSHERQKELARCACEAEASRDITGHIAAILSGKEAPKLDALMEIKRLKSAIYERFGRWPGR
;
A
#
# COMPACT_ATOMS: atom_id res chain seq x y z
N MET A 1 -27.19 4.00 -22.27
CA MET A 1 -27.50 2.56 -22.24
C MET A 1 -26.79 2.02 -21.01
N GLU A 2 -27.52 1.65 -19.95
CA GLU A 2 -26.91 1.00 -18.78
C GLU A 2 -26.37 -0.36 -19.24
N SER A 3 -25.05 -0.51 -19.29
CA SER A 3 -24.42 -1.78 -19.61
C SER A 3 -24.31 -2.59 -18.31
N PRO A 4 -24.78 -3.85 -18.26
CA PRO A 4 -24.59 -4.71 -17.09
C PRO A 4 -23.09 -4.91 -16.74
N ASP A 5 -22.21 -4.71 -17.74
CA ASP A 5 -20.77 -4.74 -17.54
C ASP A 5 -20.29 -3.52 -16.73
N LEU A 6 -20.86 -2.33 -16.96
CA LEU A 6 -20.50 -1.11 -16.21
C LEU A 6 -20.86 -1.24 -14.73
N GLU A 7 -22.08 -1.70 -14.44
CA GLU A 7 -22.53 -1.93 -13.06
C GLU A 7 -21.62 -2.95 -12.34
N THR A 8 -21.17 -3.98 -13.05
CA THR A 8 -20.26 -5.00 -12.51
C THR A 8 -18.89 -4.39 -12.18
N VAL A 9 -18.34 -3.56 -13.06
CA VAL A 9 -17.05 -2.87 -12.84
C VAL A 9 -17.16 -1.92 -11.65
N GLU A 10 -18.24 -1.14 -11.56
CA GLU A 10 -18.48 -0.21 -10.44
C GLU A 10 -18.57 -0.94 -9.09
N LYS A 11 -19.30 -2.06 -9.04
CA LYS A 11 -19.38 -2.91 -7.85
C LYS A 11 -18.02 -3.50 -7.47
N ALA A 12 -17.26 -4.00 -8.46
CA ALA A 12 -15.93 -4.54 -8.22
C ALA A 12 -14.99 -3.48 -7.65
N ARG A 13 -15.01 -2.26 -8.19
CA ARG A 13 -14.21 -1.15 -7.68
C ARG A 13 -14.60 -0.79 -6.24
N ALA A 14 -15.90 -0.70 -5.96
CA ALA A 14 -16.40 -0.41 -4.62
C ALA A 14 -15.93 -1.45 -3.60
N LEU A 15 -16.06 -2.75 -3.93
CA LEU A 15 -15.59 -3.84 -3.07
C LEU A 15 -14.07 -3.76 -2.81
N ILE A 16 -13.27 -3.47 -3.84
CA ILE A 16 -11.82 -3.29 -3.65
C ILE A 16 -11.53 -2.11 -2.72
N GLN A 17 -12.26 -1.00 -2.85
CA GLN A 17 -12.11 0.15 -1.97
C GLN A 17 -12.48 -0.15 -0.52
N GLU A 18 -13.51 -0.96 -0.28
CA GLU A 18 -13.86 -1.45 1.06
C GLU A 18 -12.74 -2.31 1.65
N VAL A 19 -12.16 -3.20 0.85
CA VAL A 19 -11.01 -4.02 1.27
C VAL A 19 -9.81 -3.13 1.61
N ILE A 20 -9.49 -2.12 0.79
CA ILE A 20 -8.42 -1.15 1.06
C ILE A 20 -8.68 -0.42 2.38
N ALA A 21 -9.90 0.06 2.61
CA ALA A 21 -10.29 0.77 3.83
C ALA A 21 -10.17 -0.13 5.06
N GLY A 22 -10.69 -1.35 4.99
CA GLY A 22 -10.59 -2.35 6.05
C GLY A 22 -9.14 -2.74 6.38
N ARG A 23 -8.24 -2.69 5.39
CA ARG A 23 -6.82 -3.03 5.53
C ARG A 23 -5.92 -1.83 5.83
N SER A 24 -6.46 -0.62 5.91
CA SER A 24 -5.67 0.62 6.10
C SER A 24 -4.69 0.54 7.28
N HIS A 25 -5.10 -0.06 8.39
CA HIS A 25 -4.26 -0.25 9.59
C HIS A 25 -3.12 -1.27 9.42
N LEU A 26 -3.22 -2.17 8.43
CA LEU A 26 -2.24 -3.21 8.10
C LEU A 26 -1.27 -2.78 7.00
N ALA A 27 -1.50 -1.64 6.35
CA ALA A 27 -0.66 -1.19 5.24
C ALA A 27 0.70 -0.63 5.70
N ALA A 28 0.79 -0.17 6.95
CA ALA A 28 2.01 0.37 7.50
C ALA A 28 3.06 -0.73 7.70
N ALA A 29 4.30 -0.44 7.29
CA ALA A 29 5.44 -1.29 7.62
C ALA A 29 5.65 -1.33 9.14
N VAL A 30 6.08 -2.49 9.64
CA VAL A 30 6.37 -2.77 11.03
C VAL A 30 7.89 -2.71 11.19
N PRO A 31 8.43 -1.80 12.00
CA PRO A 31 9.87 -1.73 12.20
C PRO A 31 10.39 -2.98 12.92
N TYR A 32 11.54 -3.47 12.47
CA TYR A 32 12.35 -4.42 13.23
C TYR A 32 13.25 -3.65 14.19
N PHE A 33 13.17 -3.99 15.48
CA PHE A 33 14.03 -3.41 16.52
C PHE A 33 15.09 -4.42 16.90
N ALA A 34 16.23 -4.31 16.23
CA ALA A 34 17.36 -5.19 16.47
C ALA A 34 17.88 -5.05 17.92
N PRO A 35 18.34 -6.14 18.58
CA PRO A 35 19.05 -6.05 19.84
C PRO A 35 20.27 -5.12 19.73
N THR A 36 20.58 -4.36 20.78
CA THR A 36 21.69 -3.39 20.75
C THR A 36 23.07 -4.06 20.62
N ASP A 37 23.18 -5.37 20.92
CA ASP A 37 24.45 -6.11 20.93
C ASP A 37 24.33 -7.53 20.35
N ILE A 38 23.94 -7.62 19.08
CA ILE A 38 23.76 -8.90 18.36
C ILE A 38 25.08 -9.68 18.31
N GLY A 39 26.21 -9.00 18.14
CA GLY A 39 27.53 -9.64 18.02
C GLY A 39 27.99 -10.39 19.28
N CYS A 40 27.43 -10.05 20.44
CA CYS A 40 27.70 -10.74 21.71
C CYS A 40 26.72 -11.88 22.01
N LEU A 41 25.70 -12.10 21.17
CA LEU A 41 24.82 -13.25 21.32
C LEU A 41 25.53 -14.55 20.90
N PRO A 42 25.21 -15.70 21.52
CA PRO A 42 25.57 -17.02 21.01
C PRO A 42 25.16 -17.19 19.54
N PRO A 43 25.92 -17.95 18.71
CA PRO A 43 25.62 -18.11 17.28
C PRO A 43 24.19 -18.55 16.99
N ALA A 44 23.63 -19.47 17.78
CA ALA A 44 22.25 -19.92 17.63
C ALA A 44 21.21 -18.80 17.84
N LEU A 45 21.51 -17.82 18.71
CA LEU A 45 20.65 -16.67 18.93
C LEU A 45 20.86 -15.61 17.85
N GLN A 46 22.07 -15.44 17.31
CA GLN A 46 22.30 -14.57 16.15
C GLN A 46 21.50 -15.05 14.92
N GLU A 47 21.55 -16.36 14.63
CA GLU A 47 20.76 -16.97 13.54
C GLU A 47 19.25 -16.86 13.77
N ALA A 48 18.80 -16.86 15.02
CA ALA A 48 17.39 -16.64 15.34
C ALA A 48 16.99 -15.18 15.05
N GLU A 49 17.79 -14.21 15.48
CA GLU A 49 17.54 -12.79 15.23
C GLU A 49 17.57 -12.44 13.73
N SER A 50 18.53 -12.97 12.96
CA SER A 50 18.57 -12.78 11.50
C SER A 50 17.32 -13.32 10.81
N ARG A 51 16.79 -14.47 11.26
CA ARG A 51 15.53 -15.00 10.74
C ARG A 51 14.34 -14.09 11.06
N ILE A 52 14.29 -13.51 12.26
CA ILE A 52 13.24 -12.57 12.65
C ILE A 52 13.29 -11.31 11.78
N GLU A 53 14.48 -10.79 11.51
CA GLU A 53 14.70 -9.66 10.60
C GLU A 53 14.19 -9.97 9.19
N GLU A 54 14.60 -11.10 8.62
CA GLU A 54 14.16 -11.55 7.29
C GLU A 54 12.63 -11.75 7.20
N GLU A 55 12.02 -12.39 8.21
CA GLU A 55 10.57 -12.58 8.29
C GLU A 55 9.83 -11.24 8.37
N ASN A 56 10.36 -10.28 9.13
CA ASN A 56 9.80 -8.94 9.26
C ASN A 56 9.81 -8.20 7.91
N ASP A 57 10.97 -8.21 7.24
CA ASP A 57 11.16 -7.61 5.93
C ASP A 57 10.25 -8.22 4.88
N PHE A 58 10.18 -9.56 4.84
CA PHE A 58 9.26 -10.29 3.97
C PHE A 58 7.81 -9.86 4.23
N GLY A 59 7.40 -9.84 5.50
CA GLY A 59 6.05 -9.41 5.90
C GLY A 59 5.74 -7.97 5.49
N ASN A 60 6.69 -7.05 5.63
CA ASN A 60 6.54 -5.65 5.22
C ASN A 60 6.36 -5.51 3.71
N ARG A 61 7.18 -6.21 2.92
CA ARG A 61 7.07 -6.20 1.45
C ARG A 61 5.71 -6.75 1.00
N VAL A 62 5.27 -7.86 1.58
CA VAL A 62 3.96 -8.46 1.26
C VAL A 62 2.80 -7.52 1.59
N ARG A 63 2.81 -6.91 2.79
CA ARG A 63 1.76 -5.96 3.20
C ARG A 63 1.66 -4.77 2.24
N ALA A 64 2.79 -4.15 1.92
CA ALA A 64 2.84 -3.02 1.00
C ALA A 64 2.41 -3.43 -0.42
N ALA A 65 2.93 -4.54 -0.94
CA ALA A 65 2.59 -5.03 -2.27
C ALA A 65 1.08 -5.32 -2.40
N ILE A 66 0.44 -5.93 -1.41
CA ILE A 66 -1.02 -6.17 -1.43
C ILE A 66 -1.78 -4.84 -1.47
N GLN A 67 -1.44 -3.89 -0.60
CA GLN A 67 -2.15 -2.61 -0.53
C GLN A 67 -2.03 -1.83 -1.84
N MET A 68 -0.81 -1.78 -2.40
CA MET A 68 -0.56 -1.10 -3.67
C MET A 68 -1.21 -1.81 -4.85
N SER A 69 -1.24 -3.15 -4.86
CA SER A 69 -1.92 -3.93 -5.89
C SER A 69 -3.42 -3.65 -5.92
N LEU A 70 -4.05 -3.60 -4.74
CA LEU A 70 -5.47 -3.26 -4.63
C LEU A 70 -5.72 -1.81 -5.09
N ALA A 71 -4.85 -0.87 -4.74
CA ALA A 71 -4.96 0.53 -5.19
C ALA A 71 -4.82 0.64 -6.72
N ALA A 72 -3.86 -0.06 -7.33
CA ALA A 72 -3.67 -0.11 -8.78
C ALA A 72 -4.88 -0.76 -9.49
N ALA A 73 -5.44 -1.83 -8.92
CA ALA A 73 -6.65 -2.46 -9.43
C ALA A 73 -7.85 -1.51 -9.38
N ALA A 74 -8.07 -0.83 -8.26
CA ALA A 74 -9.14 0.17 -8.13
C ALA A 74 -8.99 1.34 -9.12
N ALA A 75 -7.75 1.81 -9.34
CA ALA A 75 -7.47 2.85 -10.33
C ALA A 75 -7.74 2.36 -11.76
N SER A 76 -7.32 1.14 -12.09
CA SER A 76 -7.55 0.53 -13.41
C SER A 76 -9.04 0.34 -13.70
N LEU A 77 -9.82 -0.12 -12.71
CA LEU A 77 -11.28 -0.23 -12.84
C LEU A 77 -11.94 1.14 -13.03
N ARG A 78 -11.46 2.19 -12.35
CA ARG A 78 -11.96 3.56 -12.56
C ARG A 78 -11.72 4.07 -13.98
N VAL A 79 -10.59 3.72 -14.59
CA VAL A 79 -10.33 4.00 -16.01
C VAL A 79 -11.32 3.23 -16.88
N SER A 80 -11.56 1.95 -16.61
CA SER A 80 -12.58 1.16 -17.32
C SER A 80 -13.98 1.76 -17.19
N GLU A 81 -14.41 2.15 -15.98
CA GLU A 81 -15.68 2.86 -15.74
C GLU A 81 -15.78 4.11 -16.61
N SER A 82 -14.75 4.96 -16.57
CA SER A 82 -14.72 6.20 -17.33
C SER A 82 -14.87 5.92 -18.84
N LEU A 83 -14.13 4.96 -19.38
CA LEU A 83 -14.19 4.61 -20.81
C LEU A 83 -15.52 3.95 -21.22
N MET A 84 -16.20 3.28 -20.30
CA MET A 84 -17.50 2.65 -20.53
C MET A 84 -18.67 3.63 -20.39
N GLN A 85 -18.44 4.82 -19.82
CA GLN A 85 -19.40 5.91 -19.87
C GLN A 85 -19.55 6.43 -21.30
N ASP A 86 -20.78 6.76 -21.69
CA ASP A 86 -21.10 7.16 -23.05
C ASP A 86 -20.53 8.56 -23.38
N PHE A 87 -19.31 8.58 -23.92
CA PHE A 87 -18.68 9.80 -24.42
C PHE A 87 -19.25 10.29 -25.76
N ALA A 88 -20.16 9.55 -26.40
CA ALA A 88 -20.69 9.96 -27.71
C ALA A 88 -21.54 11.23 -27.62
N GLN A 89 -22.08 11.53 -26.42
CA GLN A 89 -22.84 12.76 -26.16
C GLN A 89 -21.96 14.00 -25.96
N LEU A 90 -20.65 13.83 -25.79
CA LEU A 90 -19.70 14.93 -25.59
C LEU A 90 -19.22 15.52 -26.91
N GLY A 91 -18.87 16.81 -26.87
CA GLY A 91 -18.20 17.48 -27.98
C GLY A 91 -16.82 16.88 -28.28
N SER A 92 -16.31 17.06 -29.50
CA SER A 92 -15.00 16.49 -29.92
C SER A 92 -13.84 16.87 -28.98
N HIS A 93 -13.79 18.14 -28.56
CA HIS A 93 -12.76 18.63 -27.64
C HIS A 93 -12.91 18.08 -26.21
N GLU A 94 -14.14 17.87 -25.74
CA GLU A 94 -14.42 17.27 -24.43
C GLU A 94 -14.01 15.79 -24.43
N ARG A 95 -14.32 15.06 -25.52
CA ARG A 95 -13.86 13.68 -25.69
C ARG A 95 -12.33 13.56 -25.63
N GLN A 96 -11.61 14.47 -26.30
CA GLN A 96 -10.13 14.48 -26.22
C GLN A 96 -9.63 14.71 -24.79
N LYS A 97 -10.26 15.62 -24.03
CA LYS A 97 -9.91 15.86 -22.63
C LYS A 97 -10.15 14.63 -21.75
N GLU A 98 -11.30 13.98 -21.90
CA GLU A 98 -11.64 12.78 -21.14
C GLU A 98 -10.68 11.62 -21.46
N LEU A 99 -10.35 11.41 -22.72
CA LEU A 99 -9.36 10.41 -23.13
C LEU A 99 -7.96 10.72 -22.59
N ALA A 100 -7.55 11.98 -22.61
CA ALA A 100 -6.28 12.41 -22.02
C ALA A 100 -6.25 12.14 -20.50
N ARG A 101 -7.36 12.43 -19.79
CA ARG A 101 -7.49 12.09 -18.36
C ARG A 101 -7.36 10.59 -18.13
N CYS A 102 -8.08 9.77 -18.90
CA CYS A 102 -8.00 8.31 -18.79
C CYS A 102 -6.57 7.79 -19.05
N ALA A 103 -5.86 8.37 -20.02
CA ALA A 103 -4.47 8.03 -20.29
C ALA A 103 -3.56 8.36 -19.09
N CYS A 104 -3.68 9.56 -18.51
CA CYS A 104 -2.91 9.94 -17.32
C CYS A 104 -3.21 9.03 -16.12
N GLU A 105 -4.47 8.64 -15.91
CA GLU A 105 -4.86 7.70 -14.84
C GLU A 105 -4.28 6.29 -15.08
N ALA A 106 -4.27 5.83 -16.33
CA ALA A 106 -3.66 4.55 -16.70
C ALA A 106 -2.13 4.55 -16.51
N GLU A 107 -1.46 5.65 -16.85
CA GLU A 107 -0.02 5.83 -16.60
C GLU A 107 0.29 5.79 -15.10
N ALA A 108 -0.48 6.49 -14.27
CA ALA A 108 -0.32 6.44 -12.83
C ALA A 108 -0.50 5.02 -12.25
N SER A 109 -1.47 4.25 -12.75
CA SER A 109 -1.66 2.84 -12.38
C SER A 109 -0.46 1.96 -12.77
N ARG A 110 0.10 2.18 -13.97
CA ARG A 110 1.31 1.49 -14.43
C ARG A 110 2.49 1.79 -13.50
N ASP A 111 2.67 3.06 -13.12
CA ASP A 111 3.78 3.47 -12.28
C ASP A 111 3.68 2.85 -10.87
N ILE A 112 2.47 2.79 -10.29
CA ILE A 112 2.21 2.03 -9.04
C ILE A 112 2.61 0.56 -9.20
N THR A 113 2.25 -0.05 -10.34
CA THR A 113 2.62 -1.45 -10.63
C THR A 113 4.14 -1.64 -10.73
N GLY A 114 4.85 -0.66 -11.28
CA GLY A 114 6.31 -0.60 -11.27
C GLY A 114 6.90 -0.62 -9.86
N HIS A 115 6.36 0.20 -8.95
CA HIS A 115 6.77 0.19 -7.55
C HIS A 115 6.48 -1.15 -6.86
N ILE A 116 5.36 -1.79 -7.15
CA ILE A 116 5.05 -3.13 -6.61
C ILE A 116 6.12 -4.14 -7.02
N ALA A 117 6.51 -4.15 -8.29
CA ALA A 117 7.57 -5.03 -8.79
C ALA A 117 8.92 -4.73 -8.13
N ALA A 118 9.24 -3.45 -7.89
CA ALA A 118 10.45 -3.04 -7.17
C ALA A 118 10.44 -3.51 -5.71
N ILE A 119 9.32 -3.37 -4.99
CA ILE A 119 9.16 -3.83 -3.61
C ILE A 119 9.29 -5.35 -3.51
N LEU A 120 8.59 -6.09 -4.38
CA LEU A 120 8.61 -7.55 -4.36
C LEU A 120 10.00 -8.12 -4.71
N SER A 121 10.76 -7.42 -5.56
CA SER A 121 12.15 -7.79 -5.88
C SER A 121 13.18 -7.27 -4.87
N GLY A 122 12.76 -6.55 -3.83
CA GLY A 122 13.64 -5.97 -2.81
C GLY A 122 14.48 -4.79 -3.29
N LYS A 123 14.18 -4.22 -4.46
CA LYS A 123 14.84 -3.01 -5.00
C LYS A 123 14.33 -1.72 -4.36
N GLU A 124 13.13 -1.75 -3.80
CA GLU A 124 12.51 -0.63 -3.08
C GLU A 124 12.02 -1.10 -1.70
N ALA A 125 12.24 -0.27 -0.68
CA ALA A 125 11.71 -0.53 0.66
C ALA A 125 10.28 0.01 0.79
N PRO A 126 9.37 -0.72 1.46
CA PRO A 126 8.07 -0.18 1.84
C PRO A 126 8.19 1.13 2.62
N LYS A 127 7.35 2.12 2.30
CA LYS A 127 7.35 3.40 3.03
C LYS A 127 6.93 3.19 4.48
N LEU A 128 7.80 3.59 5.40
CA LEU A 128 7.53 3.68 6.83
C LEU A 128 6.74 4.97 7.11
N ASP A 129 5.61 4.87 7.79
CA ASP A 129 4.84 6.06 8.21
C ASP A 129 5.39 6.56 9.56
N ALA A 130 6.51 7.30 9.49
CA ALA A 130 7.30 7.76 10.63
C ALA A 130 6.50 8.57 11.67
N LEU A 131 5.37 9.17 11.30
CA LEU A 131 4.51 9.92 12.23
C LEU A 131 3.58 9.01 13.04
N MET A 132 3.12 7.90 12.46
CA MET A 132 2.45 6.84 13.22
C MET A 132 3.43 6.12 14.15
N GLU A 133 4.70 6.02 13.77
CA GLU A 133 5.78 5.44 14.58
C GLU A 133 6.05 6.22 15.87
N ILE A 134 6.19 7.55 15.81
CA ILE A 134 6.40 8.36 17.02
C ILE A 134 5.23 8.17 18.00
N LYS A 135 3.99 8.09 17.50
CA LYS A 135 2.80 7.88 18.34
C LYS A 135 2.74 6.47 18.92
N ARG A 136 3.01 5.43 18.12
CA ARG A 136 2.99 4.03 18.57
C ARG A 136 4.12 3.73 19.54
N LEU A 137 5.34 4.19 19.27
CA LEU A 137 6.50 4.02 20.14
C LEU A 137 6.27 4.72 21.49
N LYS A 138 5.75 5.96 21.47
CA LYS A 138 5.42 6.70 22.69
C LYS A 138 4.32 6.02 23.52
N SER A 139 3.34 5.41 22.85
CA SER A 139 2.27 4.67 23.53
C SER A 139 2.79 3.35 24.13
N ALA A 140 3.59 2.58 23.39
CA ALA A 140 4.19 1.35 23.86
C ALA A 140 5.17 1.57 25.02
N ILE A 141 5.95 2.66 24.99
CA ILE A 141 6.82 3.07 26.11
C ILE A 141 5.96 3.44 27.33
N TYR A 142 4.86 4.17 27.13
CA TYR A 142 3.95 4.56 28.22
C TYR A 142 3.28 3.35 28.89
N GLU A 143 2.83 2.37 28.10
CA GLU A 143 2.23 1.13 28.61
C GLU A 143 3.25 0.26 29.36
N ARG A 144 4.49 0.21 28.88
CA ARG A 144 5.52 -0.68 29.43
C ARG A 144 6.31 -0.09 30.59
N PHE A 145 6.46 1.23 30.66
CA PHE A 145 7.29 1.92 31.65
C PHE A 145 6.57 3.02 32.43
N GLY A 146 5.28 3.26 32.16
CA GLY A 146 4.53 4.36 32.77
C GLY A 146 4.96 5.74 32.26
N ARG A 147 4.63 6.81 33.00
CA ARG A 147 5.04 8.19 32.65
C ARG A 147 6.56 8.31 32.66
N TRP A 148 7.13 8.73 31.53
CA TRP A 148 8.52 9.17 31.44
C TRP A 148 8.81 10.29 32.46
N PRO A 149 9.77 10.12 33.39
CA PRO A 149 10.16 11.17 34.33
C PRO A 149 11.08 12.15 33.61
N GLY A 150 10.48 13.10 32.89
CA GLY A 150 11.19 14.12 32.16
C GLY A 150 10.32 15.32 31.89
N ARG A 151 9.94 16.01 32.97
CA ARG A 151 9.73 17.46 32.97
C ARG A 151 10.77 18.06 33.90
#